data_AF-A0A1Y4JLB9-F1
#
_entry.id   AF-A0A1Y4JLB9-F1
#
_cell.length_a   1.000
_cell.length_b   1.000
_cell.length_c   1.000
_cell.angle_alpha   90.00
_cell.angle_beta   90.00
_cell.angle_gamma   90.00
#
_symmetry.space_group_name_H-M   'P 1'
#
loop_
_entity.id
_entity.type
_entity.pdbx_description
1 polymer ?
#
loop_
_entity_poly.entity_id
_entity_poly.type
_entity_poly.pdbx_seq_one_letter_code
_entity_poly.pdbx_strand_id
1 'polypeptide(L)'
;MEKDTINRYLINFRRLFSPFLKKDVSMNISAYPYANGAIMVIELDYNSSNNTIFVEDSKTMAEAMEKTNLFDSPGQASPISTTKIIIQRNKLVVIKGDEESLWNDKSAKNDVDNILSSLTERKNG
;
A
#
# COMPACT_ATOMS: atom_id res chain seq x y z
N MET A 1 4.23 -10.65 9.86
CA MET A 1 4.91 -9.33 9.87
C MET A 1 4.46 -8.52 11.08
N GLU A 2 5.37 -7.80 11.75
CA GLU A 2 5.02 -7.01 12.93
C GLU A 2 4.28 -5.71 12.57
N LYS A 3 3.21 -5.40 13.31
CA LYS A 3 2.37 -4.21 13.11
C LYS A 3 3.17 -2.91 13.17
N ASP A 4 4.17 -2.83 14.05
CA ASP A 4 5.00 -1.64 14.22
C ASP A 4 5.88 -1.37 13.00
N THR A 5 6.39 -2.42 12.36
CA THR A 5 7.16 -2.32 11.11
C THR A 5 6.29 -1.77 9.98
N ILE A 6 5.07 -2.30 9.83
CA ILE A 6 4.10 -1.80 8.85
C ILE A 6 3.75 -0.34 9.15
N ASN A 7 3.48 0.00 10.43
CA ASN A 7 3.10 1.35 10.82
C ASN A 7 4.20 2.37 10.53
N ARG A 8 5.46 2.03 10.84
CA ARG A 8 6.62 2.88 10.55
C ARG A 8 6.77 3.12 9.04
N TYR A 9 6.64 2.07 8.24
CA TYR A 9 6.63 2.20 6.79
C TYR A 9 5.53 3.15 6.31
N LEU A 10 4.29 3.00 6.81
CA LEU A 10 3.14 3.82 6.40
C LEU A 10 3.28 5.29 6.79
N ILE A 11 3.83 5.58 7.97
CA ILE A 11 4.13 6.96 8.40
C ILE A 11 5.10 7.62 7.41
N ASN A 12 6.16 6.93 7.04
CA ASN A 12 7.15 7.43 6.09
C ASN A 12 6.58 7.54 4.68
N PHE A 13 5.85 6.53 4.22
CA PHE A 13 5.17 6.55 2.94
C PHE A 13 4.26 7.78 2.82
N ARG A 14 3.40 8.02 3.82
CA ARG A 14 2.52 9.19 3.86
C ARG A 14 3.33 10.49 3.83
N ARG A 15 4.34 10.63 4.69
CA ARG A 15 5.20 11.83 4.75
C ARG A 15 5.85 12.13 3.39
N LEU A 16 6.30 11.10 2.67
CA LEU A 16 6.96 11.23 1.38
C LEU A 16 5.99 11.48 0.22
N PHE A 17 4.77 10.93 0.29
CA PHE A 17 3.76 11.08 -0.76
C PHE A 17 2.93 12.36 -0.64
N SER A 18 2.69 12.85 0.58
CA SER A 18 1.85 14.03 0.85
C SER A 18 2.21 15.29 0.04
N PRO A 19 3.49 15.63 -0.22
CA PRO A 19 3.84 16.80 -1.03
C PRO A 19 3.31 16.76 -2.47
N PHE A 20 2.95 15.58 -2.98
CA PHE A 20 2.42 15.38 -4.33
C PHE A 20 0.89 15.37 -4.37
N LEU A 21 0.21 15.45 -3.22
CA LEU A 21 -1.24 15.54 -3.14
C LEU A 21 -1.69 16.97 -3.41
N LYS A 22 -2.87 17.11 -4.04
CA LYS A 22 -3.53 18.40 -4.15
C LYS A 22 -3.93 18.89 -2.75
N LYS A 23 -4.04 20.21 -2.61
CA LYS A 23 -4.65 20.83 -1.43
C LYS A 23 -6.02 20.19 -1.18
N ASP A 24 -6.28 19.87 0.09
CA ASP A 24 -7.51 19.23 0.60
C ASP A 24 -7.74 17.77 0.17
N VAL A 25 -6.76 17.11 -0.46
CA VAL A 25 -6.76 15.65 -0.66
C VAL A 25 -6.03 14.96 0.50
N SER A 26 -6.71 14.00 1.11
CA SER A 26 -6.21 13.18 2.22
C SER A 26 -5.94 11.75 1.79
N MET A 27 -5.13 11.06 2.58
CA MET A 27 -4.71 9.68 2.34
C MET A 27 -5.25 8.76 3.43
N ASN A 28 -6.25 7.95 3.06
CA ASN A 28 -6.77 6.88 3.90
C ASN A 28 -6.08 5.57 3.56
N ILE A 29 -5.56 4.89 4.58
CA ILE A 29 -4.81 3.65 4.40
C ILE A 29 -5.49 2.52 5.18
N SER A 30 -5.84 1.45 4.50
CA SER A 30 -6.22 0.18 5.13
C SER A 30 -5.09 -0.83 4.95
N ALA A 31 -4.51 -1.27 6.06
CA ALA A 31 -3.45 -2.27 6.08
C ALA A 31 -4.05 -3.64 6.43
N TYR A 32 -3.74 -4.64 5.61
CA TYR A 32 -4.16 -6.02 5.74
C TYR A 32 -2.91 -6.88 5.91
N PRO A 33 -2.45 -7.09 7.15
CA PRO A 33 -1.28 -7.92 7.42
C PRO A 33 -1.57 -9.39 7.09
N TYR A 34 -0.52 -10.09 6.66
CA TYR A 34 -0.51 -11.54 6.58
C TYR A 34 0.81 -12.09 7.11
N ALA A 35 0.92 -13.42 7.25
CA ALA A 35 2.10 -14.09 7.82
C ALA A 35 3.42 -13.49 7.30
N ASN A 36 3.54 -13.39 5.98
CA ASN A 36 4.77 -13.02 5.27
C ASN A 36 4.67 -11.65 4.57
N GLY A 37 3.97 -10.68 5.16
CA GLY A 37 3.89 -9.34 4.58
C GLY A 37 2.64 -8.55 4.92
N ALA A 38 2.30 -7.58 4.08
CA ALA A 38 1.02 -6.87 4.16
C ALA A 38 0.55 -6.34 2.81
N ILE A 39 -0.76 -6.17 2.69
CA ILE A 39 -1.40 -5.42 1.61
C ILE A 39 -1.85 -4.08 2.17
N MET A 40 -1.51 -3.00 1.50
CA MET A 40 -1.89 -1.64 1.89
C MET A 40 -2.76 -1.08 0.77
N VAL A 41 -4.01 -0.76 1.09
CA VAL A 41 -4.94 -0.10 0.20
C VAL A 41 -4.97 1.38 0.58
N ILE A 42 -4.50 2.22 -0.33
CA ILE A 42 -4.43 3.65 -0.18
C ILE A 42 -5.54 4.27 -1.04
N GLU A 43 -6.45 4.97 -0.38
CA GLU A 43 -7.55 5.71 -0.99
C GLU A 43 -7.28 7.20 -0.84
N LEU A 44 -7.28 7.90 -1.97
CA LEU A 44 -7.17 9.36 -2.00
C LEU A 44 -8.57 9.95 -2.05
N ASP A 45 -8.89 10.80 -1.08
CA ASP A 45 -10.24 11.35 -0.92
C ASP A 45 -10.20 12.84 -0.55
N TYR A 46 -11.22 13.59 -0.96
CA TYR A 46 -11.31 15.03 -0.75
C TYR A 46 -11.98 15.34 0.59
N ASN A 47 -11.44 16.30 1.34
CA ASN A 47 -11.96 16.71 2.66
C ASN A 47 -12.09 15.57 3.69
N SER A 48 -11.31 14.49 3.53
CA SER A 48 -11.29 13.37 4.47
C SER A 48 -10.20 13.55 5.54
N SER A 49 -10.22 12.74 6.59
CA SER A 49 -9.13 12.70 7.58
C SER A 49 -8.00 11.80 7.10
N ASN A 50 -6.76 12.06 7.51
CA ASN A 50 -5.63 11.16 7.22
C ASN A 50 -5.66 9.96 8.17
N ASN A 51 -6.40 8.91 7.82
CA ASN A 51 -6.56 7.75 8.68
C ASN A 51 -5.72 6.54 8.25
N THR A 52 -5.30 5.74 9.23
CA THR A 52 -4.68 4.42 9.00
C THR A 52 -5.41 3.38 9.84
N ILE A 53 -6.02 2.40 9.19
CA ILE A 53 -6.71 1.29 9.84
C ILE A 53 -5.91 0.01 9.62
N PHE A 54 -5.71 -0.75 10.69
CA PHE A 54 -5.17 -2.10 10.61
C PHE A 54 -6.31 -3.09 10.71
N VAL A 55 -6.50 -3.85 9.64
CA VAL A 55 -7.45 -4.96 9.57
C VAL A 55 -6.82 -6.18 10.26
N GLU A 56 -7.67 -7.10 10.72
CA GLU A 56 -7.23 -8.33 11.38
C GLU A 56 -6.24 -9.13 10.51
N ASP A 57 -5.21 -9.66 11.17
CA ASP A 57 -4.16 -10.47 10.57
C ASP A 57 -4.75 -11.66 9.80
N SER A 58 -4.07 -12.03 8.71
CA SER A 58 -4.43 -13.18 7.87
C SER A 58 -3.30 -14.20 7.87
N LYS A 59 -3.63 -15.48 7.68
CA LYS A 59 -2.61 -16.53 7.62
C LYS A 59 -1.88 -16.51 6.28
N THR A 60 -2.59 -16.16 5.21
CA THR A 60 -2.06 -16.18 3.84
C THR A 60 -2.28 -14.85 3.13
N MET A 61 -1.51 -14.62 2.07
CA MET A 61 -1.72 -13.46 1.19
C MET A 61 -3.10 -13.54 0.50
N ALA A 62 -3.57 -14.74 0.16
CA ALA A 62 -4.90 -14.96 -0.42
C ALA A 62 -6.02 -14.49 0.51
N GLU A 63 -6.00 -14.89 1.78
CA GLU A 63 -6.95 -14.45 2.80
C GLU A 63 -6.93 -12.91 2.99
N ALA A 64 -5.73 -12.31 2.99
CA ALA A 64 -5.61 -10.85 3.06
C ALA A 64 -6.18 -10.17 1.81
N MET A 65 -5.94 -10.73 0.62
CA MET A 65 -6.49 -10.23 -0.65
C MET A 65 -8.01 -10.32 -0.69
N GLU A 66 -8.61 -11.41 -0.21
CA GLU A 66 -10.06 -11.56 -0.07
C GLU A 66 -10.66 -10.42 0.76
N LYS A 67 -10.08 -10.12 1.92
CA LYS A 67 -10.53 -9.03 2.81
C LYS A 67 -10.51 -7.65 2.15
N THR A 68 -9.71 -7.43 1.12
CA THR A 68 -9.69 -6.15 0.39
C THR A 68 -10.91 -5.95 -0.50
N ASN A 69 -11.55 -7.03 -0.97
CA ASN A 69 -12.59 -7.02 -2.01
C ASN A 69 -12.18 -6.27 -3.30
N LEU A 70 -10.88 -6.25 -3.64
CA LEU A 70 -10.35 -5.55 -4.84
C LEU A 70 -9.97 -6.47 -6.00
N PHE A 71 -9.90 -7.78 -5.78
CA PHE A 71 -9.35 -8.73 -6.74
C PHE A 71 -10.39 -9.79 -7.11
N ASP A 72 -10.47 -10.13 -8.40
CA ASP A 72 -11.46 -11.08 -8.93
C ASP A 72 -11.15 -12.55 -8.59
N SER A 73 -9.89 -12.87 -8.27
CA SER A 73 -9.45 -14.25 -7.99
C SER A 73 -8.37 -14.30 -6.89
N PRO A 74 -8.69 -13.86 -5.67
CA PRO A 74 -7.72 -13.75 -4.58
C PRO A 74 -7.18 -15.12 -4.10
N GLY A 75 -7.95 -16.20 -4.27
CA GLY A 75 -7.54 -17.56 -3.88
C GLY A 75 -6.32 -18.13 -4.64
N GLN A 76 -5.91 -17.51 -5.74
CA GLN A 76 -4.71 -17.91 -6.51
C GLN A 76 -3.44 -17.16 -6.08
N ALA A 77 -3.56 -16.27 -5.09
CA ALA A 77 -2.47 -15.44 -4.64
C ALA A 77 -1.38 -16.24 -3.93
N SER A 78 -0.15 -16.17 -4.46
CA SER A 78 1.03 -16.76 -3.84
C SER A 78 1.89 -15.67 -3.18
N PRO A 79 2.51 -15.93 -2.01
CA PRO A 79 3.39 -14.96 -1.35
C PRO A 79 4.45 -14.40 -2.30
N ILE A 80 4.79 -13.13 -2.12
CA ILE A 80 5.85 -12.45 -2.87
C ILE A 80 6.97 -12.05 -1.91
N SER A 81 8.21 -12.02 -2.39
CA SER A 81 9.39 -11.51 -1.67
C SER A 81 9.77 -10.08 -2.09
N THR A 82 8.89 -9.40 -2.82
CA THR A 82 9.15 -8.08 -3.41
C THR A 82 8.03 -7.11 -3.07
N THR A 83 8.08 -5.91 -3.64
CA THR A 83 6.97 -4.96 -3.61
C THR A 83 6.24 -4.97 -4.94
N LYS A 84 4.93 -5.14 -4.91
CA LYS A 84 4.05 -4.99 -6.07
C LYS A 84 3.13 -3.80 -5.86
N ILE A 85 3.11 -2.90 -6.84
CA ILE A 85 2.29 -1.70 -6.82
C ILE A 85 1.23 -1.81 -7.91
N ILE A 86 -0.03 -1.57 -7.56
CA ILE A 86 -1.17 -1.62 -8.47
C ILE A 86 -1.92 -0.30 -8.34
N ILE A 87 -2.21 0.34 -9.47
CA ILE A 87 -2.99 1.58 -9.52
C ILE A 87 -4.30 1.25 -10.22
N GLN A 88 -5.41 1.29 -9.47
CA GLN A 88 -6.75 0.97 -9.96
C GLN A 88 -7.73 2.05 -9.54
N ARG A 89 -8.29 2.77 -10.53
CA ARG A 89 -9.21 3.91 -10.30
C ARG A 89 -8.59 4.95 -9.36
N ASN A 90 -9.22 5.22 -8.21
CA ASN A 90 -8.76 6.14 -7.17
C ASN A 90 -7.99 5.43 -6.03
N LYS A 91 -7.62 4.16 -6.23
CA LYS A 91 -6.91 3.35 -5.25
C LYS A 91 -5.51 3.03 -5.72
N LEU A 92 -4.57 3.20 -4.81
CA LEU A 92 -3.23 2.68 -4.91
C LEU A 92 -3.15 1.46 -3.98
N VAL A 93 -2.72 0.32 -4.50
CA VAL A 93 -2.52 -0.90 -3.71
C VAL A 93 -1.04 -1.23 -3.71
N VAL A 94 -0.45 -1.33 -2.53
CA VAL A 94 0.94 -1.72 -2.32
C VAL A 94 0.94 -3.06 -1.59
N ILE A 95 1.51 -4.08 -2.22
CA ILE A 95 1.66 -5.43 -1.66
C ILE A 95 3.14 -5.62 -1.38
N LYS A 96 3.50 -5.97 -0.14
CA LYS A 96 4.89 -6.20 0.27
C LYS A 96 5.07 -7.57 0.90
N GLY A 97 6.14 -8.25 0.51
CA GLY A 97 6.67 -9.42 1.21
C GLY A 97 7.25 -9.10 2.59
N ASP A 98 7.82 -10.10 3.25
CA ASP A 98 8.38 -10.02 4.60
C ASP A 98 9.85 -9.59 4.68
N GLU A 99 10.56 -9.55 3.55
CA GLU A 99 11.94 -9.08 3.45
C GLU A 99 12.14 -7.72 4.13
N GLU A 100 12.95 -7.65 5.19
CA GLU A 100 13.14 -6.44 6.01
C GLU A 100 13.56 -5.21 5.19
N SER A 101 14.32 -5.45 4.11
CA SER A 101 14.76 -4.41 3.19
C SER A 101 13.62 -3.65 2.51
N LEU A 102 12.41 -4.23 2.47
CA LEU A 102 11.20 -3.63 1.91
C LEU A 102 10.47 -2.67 2.86
N TRP A 103 10.84 -2.64 4.14
CA TRP A 103 10.08 -1.94 5.20
C TRP A 103 10.78 -0.70 5.77
N ASN A 104 11.93 -0.33 5.20
CA ASN A 104 12.69 0.85 5.63
C ASN A 104 12.30 2.12 4.83
N ASP A 105 12.78 3.27 5.31
CA ASP A 105 12.56 4.59 4.72
C ASP A 105 13.01 4.68 3.26
N LYS A 106 14.12 4.00 2.89
CA LYS A 106 14.62 3.97 1.52
C LYS A 106 13.64 3.24 0.61
N SER A 107 13.07 2.12 1.06
CA SER A 107 12.04 1.41 0.31
C SER A 107 10.78 2.26 0.18
N ALA A 108 10.33 2.91 1.26
CA ALA A 108 9.16 3.80 1.20
C ALA A 108 9.36 4.91 0.15
N LYS A 109 10.55 5.51 0.09
CA LYS A 109 10.88 6.50 -0.94
C LYS A 109 10.84 5.89 -2.35
N ASN A 110 11.48 4.75 -2.56
CA ASN A 110 11.50 4.09 -3.87
C ASN A 110 10.08 3.74 -4.35
N ASP A 111 9.22 3.27 -3.44
CA ASP A 111 7.84 2.95 -3.78
C ASP A 111 7.06 4.20 -4.20
N VAL A 112 7.21 5.30 -3.46
CA VAL A 112 6.62 6.61 -3.81
C VAL A 112 7.12 7.08 -5.18
N ASP A 113 8.43 7.05 -5.43
CA ASP A 113 9.01 7.46 -6.70
C ASP A 113 8.45 6.62 -7.87
N ASN A 114 8.36 5.29 -7.69
CA ASN A 114 7.79 4.37 -8.68
C ASN A 114 6.31 4.64 -8.99
N ILE A 115 5.54 5.05 -7.98
CA ILE A 115 4.13 5.44 -8.17
C ILE A 115 4.06 6.72 -9.00
N LEU A 116 4.85 7.73 -8.65
CA LEU A 116 4.83 9.03 -9.32
C LEU A 116 5.30 8.92 -10.78
N SER A 117 6.32 8.12 -11.07
CA SER A 117 6.75 7.85 -12.45
C SER A 117 5.64 7.17 -13.25
N SER A 118 5.03 6.12 -12.70
CA SER A 118 3.91 5.40 -13.35
C SER A 118 2.71 6.29 -13.65
N LEU A 119 2.39 7.23 -12.74
CA LEU A 119 1.30 8.20 -12.95
C LEU A 119 1.64 9.24 -14.04
N THR A 120 2.91 9.63 -14.14
CA THR A 120 3.37 10.61 -15.13
C THR A 120 3.38 10.01 -16.54
N GLU A 121 3.85 8.77 -16.69
CA GLU A 121 3.85 8.06 -17.98
C GLU A 121 2.42 7.89 -18.53
N ARG A 122 1.47 7.51 -17.67
CA ARG A 122 0.04 7.40 -18.05
C ARG A 122 -0.62 8.71 -18.47
N LYS A 123 -0.07 9.86 -18.06
CA LYS A 123 -0.58 11.18 -18.48
C LYS A 123 -0.09 11.57 -19.87
N ASN A 124 1.02 10.99 -20.33
CA ASN A 124 1.70 11.34 -21.57
C ASN A 124 1.46 10.34 -22.72
N GLY A 125 0.72 9.26 -22.49
CA GLY A 125 0.29 8.29 -23.50
C GLY A 125 -1.21 8.36 -23.72
#